data_AF-A0A8B6FXY9-F1
#
_entry.id   AF-A0A8B6FXY9-F1
#
_cell.length_a   1.000
_cell.length_b   1.000
_cell.length_c   1.000
_cell.angle_alpha   90.00
_cell.angle_beta   90.00
_cell.angle_gamma   90.00
#
_symmetry.space_group_name_H-M   'P 1'
#
loop_
_entity.id
_entity.type
_entity.pdbx_description
1 polymer ?
#
loop_
_entity_poly.entity_id
_entity_poly.type
_entity_poly.pdbx_seq_one_letter_code
_entity_poly.pdbx_strand_id
1 'polypeptide(L)'
;MVIGYVNFSFQQSFSNFRLDKPMVIGEFNLELSAGMSIESMFEWAYTKGFCGAWTWSRTGVSWSNQLRGMQHLKSRTEHGQVQFGL
;
A
#
# COMPACT_ATOMS: atom_id res chain seq x y z
N MET A 1 0.35 -10.91 20.55
CA MET A 1 0.56 -10.74 19.10
C MET A 1 0.63 -12.12 18.49
N VAL A 2 -0.46 -12.63 17.91
CA VAL A 2 -0.47 -13.93 17.26
C VAL A 2 -0.06 -13.70 15.81
N ILE A 3 1.17 -14.09 15.44
CA ILE A 3 1.59 -14.17 14.05
C ILE A 3 1.10 -15.52 13.53
N GLY A 4 -0.14 -15.57 13.07
CA GLY A 4 -0.61 -16.68 12.26
C GLY A 4 -0.11 -16.50 10.84
N TYR A 5 0.52 -17.53 10.26
CA TYR A 5 0.79 -17.60 8.83
C TYR A 5 -0.53 -17.76 8.07
N VAL A 6 -1.32 -16.69 8.03
CA VAL A 6 -2.37 -16.56 7.04
C VAL A 6 -1.64 -16.24 5.75
N ASN A 7 -1.92 -17.00 4.69
CA ASN A 7 -1.54 -16.64 3.33
C ASN A 7 -2.33 -15.37 2.97
N PHE A 8 -1.91 -14.23 3.53
CA PHE A 8 -2.52 -12.93 3.32
C PHE A 8 -2.09 -12.49 1.94
N SER A 9 -2.96 -12.72 0.96
CA SER A 9 -2.78 -12.06 -0.32
C SER A 9 -2.96 -10.57 -0.10
N PHE A 10 -1.93 -9.79 -0.43
CA PHE A 10 -2.00 -8.33 -0.52
C PHE A 10 -3.22 -7.88 -1.37
N GLN A 11 -3.69 -8.75 -2.26
CA GLN A 11 -4.78 -8.51 -3.20
C GLN A 11 -6.19 -8.75 -2.61
N GLN A 12 -6.41 -8.46 -1.33
CA GLN A 12 -7.77 -8.36 -0.77
C GLN A 12 -8.28 -6.92 -0.88
N SER A 13 -9.57 -6.75 -1.20
CA SER A 13 -10.22 -5.44 -1.13
C SER A 13 -10.56 -5.10 0.33
N PHE A 14 -10.54 -3.81 0.69
CA PHE A 14 -10.87 -3.35 2.05
C PHE A 14 -12.22 -3.88 2.56
N SER A 15 -13.23 -3.93 1.70
CA SER A 15 -14.58 -4.41 2.04
C SER A 15 -14.63 -5.84 2.56
N ASN A 16 -13.66 -6.70 2.20
CA ASN A 16 -13.61 -8.08 2.67
C ASN A 16 -13.32 -8.18 4.17
N PHE A 17 -12.71 -7.16 4.77
CA PHE A 17 -12.41 -7.12 6.20
C PHE A 17 -13.61 -6.70 7.06
N ARG A 18 -14.69 -6.18 6.45
CA ARG A 18 -15.93 -5.77 7.14
C ARG A 18 -15.68 -4.82 8.32
N LEU A 19 -14.72 -3.91 8.15
CA LEU A 19 -14.38 -2.92 9.17
C LEU A 19 -15.25 -1.67 9.03
N ASP A 20 -15.47 -1.01 10.16
CA ASP A 20 -16.18 0.27 10.30
C ASP A 20 -15.21 1.47 10.37
N LYS A 21 -13.90 1.21 10.26
CA LYS A 21 -12.84 2.23 10.35
C LYS A 21 -11.89 2.14 9.16
N PRO A 22 -11.29 3.26 8.72
CA PRO A 22 -10.29 3.25 7.67
C PRO A 22 -9.11 2.33 8.02
N MET A 23 -8.53 1.67 7.02
CA MET A 23 -7.34 0.82 7.16
C MET A 23 -6.20 1.35 6.28
N VAL A 24 -5.02 1.48 6.87
CA VAL A 24 -3.75 1.72 6.18
C VAL A 24 -3.03 0.39 5.99
N ILE A 25 -2.50 0.13 4.81
CA ILE A 25 -1.49 -0.93 4.63
C ILE A 25 -0.15 -0.36 5.10
N GLY A 26 0.18 -0.60 6.37
CA GLY A 26 1.26 0.09 7.08
C GLY A 26 2.67 -0.37 6.74
N GLU A 27 2.85 -1.57 6.21
CA GLU A 27 4.16 -2.08 5.80
C GLU A 27 4.02 -3.00 4.59
N PHE A 28 4.80 -2.72 3.54
CA PHE A 28 5.01 -3.60 2.40
C PHE A 28 6.28 -3.22 1.64
N ASN A 29 6.80 -4.11 0.80
CA ASN A 29 7.91 -3.80 -0.10
C ASN A 29 7.90 -4.71 -1.33
N LEU A 30 8.75 -4.36 -2.31
CA LEU A 30 8.89 -5.11 -3.56
C LEU A 30 9.50 -6.51 -3.36
N GLU A 31 10.39 -6.68 -2.38
CA GLU A 31 11.14 -7.93 -2.18
C GLU A 31 10.25 -9.08 -1.71
N LEU A 32 9.18 -8.76 -0.98
CA LEU A 32 8.16 -9.69 -0.50
C LEU A 32 6.80 -9.48 -1.17
N SER A 33 6.80 -9.05 -2.44
CA SER A 33 5.58 -8.62 -3.15
C SER A 33 4.74 -9.75 -3.77
N ALA A 34 5.20 -10.99 -3.69
CA ALA A 34 4.62 -12.12 -4.43
C ALA A 34 4.48 -11.85 -5.95
N GLY A 35 5.44 -11.12 -6.54
CA GLY A 35 5.50 -10.85 -7.99
C GLY A 35 4.82 -9.56 -8.45
N MET A 36 4.21 -8.79 -7.55
CA MET A 36 3.69 -7.46 -7.89
C MET A 36 4.83 -6.45 -8.09
N SER A 37 4.64 -5.49 -9.01
CA SER A 37 5.47 -4.28 -9.03
C SER A 37 5.10 -3.35 -7.86
N ILE A 38 6.03 -2.48 -7.47
CA ILE A 38 5.79 -1.55 -6.36
C ILE A 38 4.65 -0.57 -6.69
N GLU A 39 4.54 -0.14 -7.95
CA GLU A 39 3.45 0.68 -8.47
C GLU A 39 2.11 -0.05 -8.36
N SER A 40 2.07 -1.35 -8.69
CA SER A 40 0.85 -2.16 -8.56
C SER A 40 0.41 -2.30 -7.11
N MET A 41 1.36 -2.35 -6.17
CA MET A 41 1.04 -2.41 -4.73
C MET A 41 0.41 -1.10 -4.25
N PHE A 42 0.98 0.06 -4.63
CA PHE A 42 0.39 1.36 -4.35
C PHE A 42 -0.98 1.55 -5.03
N GLU A 43 -1.10 1.18 -6.31
CA GLU A 43 -2.36 1.24 -7.08
C GLU A 43 -3.46 0.42 -6.40
N TRP A 44 -3.13 -0.78 -5.92
CA TRP A 44 -4.09 -1.63 -5.22
C TRP A 44 -4.59 -0.97 -3.94
N ALA A 45 -3.68 -0.48 -3.09
CA ALA A 45 -4.08 0.20 -1.86
C ALA A 45 -5.01 1.40 -2.16
N TYR A 46 -4.64 2.22 -3.14
CA TYR A 46 -5.37 3.43 -3.53
C TYR A 46 -6.76 3.12 -4.12
N THR A 47 -6.89 2.10 -4.96
CA THR A 47 -8.15 1.79 -5.67
C THR A 47 -9.05 0.79 -4.95
N LYS A 48 -8.57 0.09 -3.92
CA LYS A 48 -9.31 -0.99 -3.23
C LYS A 48 -9.82 -0.62 -1.84
N GLY A 49 -9.92 0.67 -1.56
CA GLY A 49 -10.61 1.21 -0.38
C GLY A 49 -9.77 1.34 0.87
N PHE A 50 -8.45 1.17 0.78
CA PHE A 50 -7.54 1.50 1.88
C PHE A 50 -7.31 3.02 1.91
N CYS A 51 -7.01 3.57 3.08
CA CYS A 51 -6.81 5.02 3.25
C CYS A 51 -5.34 5.45 3.24
N GLY A 52 -4.41 4.51 3.06
CA GLY A 52 -2.99 4.81 3.01
C GLY A 52 -2.15 3.56 2.73
N ALA A 53 -0.93 3.81 2.28
CA ALA A 53 0.06 2.81 1.95
C ALA A 53 1.45 3.31 2.35
N TRP A 54 2.11 2.62 3.29
CA TRP A 54 3.47 2.94 3.72
C TRP A 54 4.40 1.78 3.42
N THR A 55 5.46 2.08 2.68
CA THR A 55 6.48 1.09 2.35
C THR A 55 7.45 0.90 3.51
N TRP A 56 7.97 -0.31 3.65
CA TRP A 56 9.03 -0.65 4.58
C TRP A 56 10.32 -1.00 3.84
N SER A 57 11.41 -0.26 3.97
CA SER A 57 11.54 1.07 4.58
C SER A 57 12.73 1.79 3.97
N ARG A 58 12.93 3.06 4.32
CA ARG A 58 14.08 3.87 3.89
C ARG A 58 15.44 3.21 4.15
N THR A 59 15.55 2.39 5.19
CA THR A 59 16.81 1.79 5.65
C THR A 59 16.93 0.29 5.33
N GLY A 60 15.83 -0.38 4.98
CA GLY A 60 15.80 -1.85 4.86
C GLY A 60 15.97 -2.37 3.43
N VAL A 61 15.39 -1.70 2.45
CA VAL A 61 15.32 -2.18 1.05
C VAL A 61 15.57 -1.04 0.07
N SER A 62 15.57 -1.33 -1.23
CA SER A 62 15.77 -0.32 -2.27
C SER A 62 14.86 0.90 -2.09
N TRP A 63 15.47 2.05 -1.77
CA TRP A 63 14.75 3.31 -1.62
C TRP A 63 14.21 3.84 -2.95
N SER A 64 14.92 3.61 -4.05
CA SER A 64 14.47 4.04 -5.39
C SER A 64 13.18 3.34 -5.82
N ASN A 65 12.98 2.07 -5.45
CA ASN A 65 11.72 1.37 -5.68
C ASN A 65 10.57 2.01 -4.91
N GLN A 66 10.78 2.35 -3.63
CA GLN A 66 9.77 3.00 -2.80
C GLN A 66 9.36 4.37 -3.36
N LEU A 67 10.34 5.19 -3.77
CA LEU A 67 10.11 6.46 -4.44
C LEU A 67 9.30 6.30 -5.74
N ARG A 68 9.61 5.27 -6.55
CA ARG A 68 8.90 4.99 -7.80
C ARG A 68 7.42 4.67 -7.55
N GLY A 69 7.13 3.91 -6.50
CA GLY A 69 5.75 3.64 -6.06
C GLY A 69 5.00 4.91 -5.61
N MET A 70 5.63 5.78 -4.82
CA MET A 70 5.01 7.07 -4.41
C MET A 70 4.77 7.99 -5.61
N GLN A 71 5.71 8.04 -6.56
CA GLN A 71 5.61 8.87 -7.76
C GLN A 71 4.41 8.46 -8.65
N HIS A 72 4.06 7.17 -8.68
CA HIS A 72 2.90 6.63 -9.41
C HIS A 72 1.56 7.26 -8.98
N LEU A 73 1.42 7.65 -7.71
CA LEU A 73 0.19 8.23 -7.18
C LEU A 73 0.22 9.77 -7.04
N LYS A 74 1.37 10.42 -7.25
CA LYS A 74 1.59 11.83 -6.87
C LYS A 74 0.53 12.81 -7.37
N SER A 75 0.01 12.61 -8.59
CA SER A 75 -0.98 13.50 -9.22
C SER A 75 -2.41 12.95 -9.19
N ARG A 76 -2.66 11.83 -8.50
CA ARG A 76 -3.96 11.15 -8.47
C ARG A 76 -4.90 11.83 -7.47
N THR A 77 -6.20 11.81 -7.76
CA THR A 77 -7.24 12.50 -6.96
C THR A 77 -8.57 11.77 -6.87
N GLU A 78 -8.83 10.77 -7.71
CA GLU A 78 -10.09 10.04 -7.83
C GLU A 78 -10.47 9.17 -6.62
N HIS A 79 -9.52 8.84 -5.74
CA HIS A 79 -9.76 8.10 -4.49
C HIS A 79 -9.23 8.86 -3.25
N GLY A 80 -9.16 10.19 -3.35
CA GLY A 80 -8.61 11.06 -2.32
C GLY A 80 -7.38 11.81 -2.83
N GLN A 81 -7.23 13.07 -2.40
CA GLN A 81 -6.08 13.88 -2.80
C GLN A 81 -4.80 13.33 -2.17
N VAL A 82 -3.81 13.01 -3.01
CA VAL A 82 -2.47 12.58 -2.55
C VAL A 82 -1.59 13.78 -2.23
N GLN A 83 -1.67 14.84 -3.03
CA GLN A 83 -0.95 16.09 -2.81
C GLN A 83 -1.91 17.17 -2.29
N PHE A 84 -1.68 17.66 -1.08
CA PHE A 84 -2.48 18.70 -0.42
C PHE A 84 -1.57 19.63 0.41
N GLY A 85 -2.04 20.86 0.69
CA GLY A 85 -1.36 21.81 1.58
C GLY A 85 -1.69 21.55 3.05
N LEU A 86 -0.76 21.88 3.95
CA LEU A 86 -0.92 21.77 5.40
C LEU A 86 -1.42 23.08 6.03
#